data_AF-A0A9D9P8A6-F1
#
_entry.id   AF-A0A9D9P8A6-F1
#
_cell.length_a   1.000
_cell.length_b   1.000
_cell.length_c   1.000
_cell.angle_alpha   90.00
_cell.angle_beta   90.00
_cell.angle_gamma   90.00
#
_symmetry.space_group_name_H-M   'P 1'
#
loop_
_entity.id
_entity.type
_entity.pdbx_description
1 polymer ?
#
loop_
_entity_poly.entity_id
_entity_poly.type
_entity_poly.pdbx_seq_one_letter_code
_entity_poly.pdbx_strand_id
1 'polypeptide(L)'
;MSAAATITLQRIAGWRRTGLLPVLTLALAVAVALGAGIGPVVVPPDAMLAILLRKTGIVIDVPISVQQEAIFWTIRLPRVALGVLAGAALAVSGALLQGVFRNPLADPGLIGVSSGAALGAVAVIVLGISSLGLMTLPLAAFLTGTATTFFVYRLAQRHGRTDVATLLLVGLALNAMAGAATGLLTYLADDAQLRS
;
A
#
# COMPACT_ATOMS: atom_id res chain seq x y z
N MET A 1 -17.28 13.07 -37.58
CA MET A 1 -17.75 12.00 -36.66
C MET A 1 -19.19 12.31 -36.27
N SER A 2 -20.14 11.41 -36.56
CA SER A 2 -21.58 11.62 -36.34
C SER A 2 -21.93 11.57 -34.84
N ALA A 3 -22.86 12.43 -34.40
CA ALA A 3 -23.34 12.52 -33.01
C ALA A 3 -23.84 11.18 -32.44
N ALA A 4 -24.32 10.27 -33.29
CA ALA A 4 -24.76 8.93 -32.90
C ALA A 4 -23.62 8.03 -32.40
N ALA A 5 -22.41 8.17 -32.95
CA ALA A 5 -21.24 7.42 -32.52
C ALA A 5 -20.78 7.87 -31.11
N THR A 6 -20.85 9.17 -30.84
CA THR A 6 -20.54 9.76 -29.53
C THR A 6 -21.50 9.28 -28.44
N ILE A 7 -22.81 9.25 -28.72
CA ILE A 7 -23.84 8.80 -27.78
C ILE A 7 -23.69 7.29 -27.46
N THR A 8 -23.33 6.47 -28.45
CA THR A 8 -23.18 5.02 -28.28
C THR A 8 -21.96 4.67 -27.43
N LEU A 9 -20.83 5.35 -27.67
CA LEU A 9 -19.62 5.21 -26.84
C LEU A 9 -19.84 5.70 -25.40
N GLN A 10 -20.61 6.78 -25.20
CA GLN A 10 -20.98 7.25 -23.87
C GLN A 10 -21.90 6.26 -23.12
N ARG A 11 -22.85 5.61 -23.80
CA ARG A 11 -23.72 4.59 -23.18
C ARG A 11 -22.94 3.32 -22.79
N ILE A 12 -22.04 2.82 -23.65
CA ILE A 12 -21.20 1.65 -23.34
C ILE A 12 -20.25 1.94 -22.18
N ALA A 13 -19.66 3.15 -22.13
CA ALA A 13 -18.80 3.58 -21.04
C ALA A 13 -19.56 3.74 -19.71
N GLY A 14 -20.79 4.26 -19.74
CA GLY A 14 -21.67 4.37 -18.57
C GLY A 14 -22.08 3.00 -18.02
N TRP A 15 -22.47 2.07 -18.89
CA TRP A 15 -22.94 0.73 -18.50
C TRP A 15 -21.84 -0.14 -17.89
N ARG A 16 -20.61 -0.06 -18.43
CA ARG A 16 -19.43 -0.72 -17.84
C ARG A 16 -19.09 -0.17 -16.45
N ARG A 17 -19.25 1.15 -16.21
CA ARG A 17 -18.98 1.76 -14.90
C ARG A 17 -20.06 1.40 -13.86
N THR A 18 -21.33 1.42 -14.23
CA THR A 18 -22.44 1.10 -13.31
C THR A 18 -22.48 -0.37 -12.90
N GLY A 19 -22.05 -1.30 -13.77
CA GLY A 19 -21.95 -2.72 -13.44
C GLY A 19 -20.65 -3.12 -12.73
N LEU A 20 -19.53 -2.45 -13.02
CA LEU A 20 -18.22 -2.82 -12.47
C LEU A 20 -18.05 -2.42 -11.01
N LEU A 21 -18.50 -1.22 -10.62
CA LEU A 21 -18.39 -0.74 -9.24
C LEU A 21 -19.01 -1.69 -8.21
N PRO A 22 -20.28 -2.15 -8.36
CA PRO A 22 -20.87 -3.08 -7.39
C PRO A 22 -20.10 -4.42 -7.33
N VAL A 23 -19.60 -4.91 -8.47
CA VAL A 23 -18.77 -6.13 -8.53
C VAL A 23 -17.46 -5.94 -7.75
N LEU A 24 -16.77 -4.81 -7.94
CA LEU A 24 -15.53 -4.51 -7.23
C LEU A 24 -15.76 -4.31 -5.73
N THR A 25 -16.87 -3.66 -5.34
CA THR A 25 -17.22 -3.51 -3.93
C THR A 25 -17.54 -4.84 -3.27
N LEU A 26 -18.24 -5.74 -3.98
CA LEU A 26 -18.52 -7.08 -3.49
C LEU A 26 -17.22 -7.90 -3.37
N ALA A 27 -16.35 -7.83 -4.38
CA ALA A 27 -15.05 -8.49 -4.34
C ALA A 27 -14.19 -7.99 -3.18
N LEU A 28 -14.19 -6.69 -2.90
CA LEU A 28 -13.51 -6.11 -1.74
C LEU A 28 -14.10 -6.61 -0.42
N ALA A 29 -15.43 -6.65 -0.28
CA ALA A 29 -16.10 -7.15 0.91
C ALA A 29 -15.78 -8.63 1.17
N VAL A 30 -15.77 -9.46 0.11
CA VAL A 30 -15.35 -10.86 0.19
C VAL A 30 -13.88 -10.97 0.60
N ALA A 31 -12.98 -10.19 0.00
CA ALA A 31 -11.56 -10.20 0.37
C ALA A 31 -11.34 -9.80 1.84
N VAL A 32 -12.07 -8.81 2.35
CA VAL A 32 -12.05 -8.40 3.76
C VAL A 32 -12.54 -9.53 4.66
N ALA A 33 -13.65 -10.18 4.33
CA ALA A 33 -14.19 -11.29 5.10
C ALA A 33 -13.21 -12.48 5.14
N LEU A 34 -12.64 -12.85 3.99
CA LEU A 34 -11.65 -13.91 3.89
C LEU A 34 -10.37 -13.57 4.67
N GLY A 35 -9.88 -12.33 4.55
CA GLY A 35 -8.68 -11.87 5.27
C GLY A 35 -8.86 -11.85 6.79
N ALA A 36 -10.08 -11.62 7.27
CA ALA A 36 -10.40 -11.66 8.70
C ALA A 36 -10.70 -13.08 9.22
N GLY A 37 -11.28 -13.95 8.40
CA GLY A 37 -11.69 -15.32 8.80
C GLY A 37 -10.59 -16.38 8.67
N ILE A 38 -9.75 -16.28 7.63
CA ILE A 38 -8.73 -17.30 7.31
C ILE A 38 -7.44 -17.06 8.07
N GLY A 39 -6.94 -18.10 8.74
CA GLY A 39 -5.62 -18.12 9.39
C GLY A 39 -5.44 -19.38 10.24
N PRO A 40 -4.33 -19.49 11.01
CA PRO A 40 -4.03 -20.68 11.81
C PRO A 40 -5.14 -21.09 12.79
N VAL A 41 -5.86 -20.08 13.31
CA VAL A 41 -7.09 -20.27 14.10
C VAL A 41 -8.28 -19.89 13.23
N VAL A 42 -9.08 -20.85 12.77
CA VAL A 42 -10.22 -20.53 11.91
C VAL A 42 -11.27 -19.75 12.71
N VAL A 43 -11.70 -18.61 12.17
CA VAL A 43 -12.82 -17.82 12.70
C VAL A 43 -13.92 -17.87 11.65
N PRO A 44 -14.93 -18.73 11.83
CA PRO A 44 -15.97 -18.90 10.83
C PRO A 44 -16.88 -17.67 10.73
N PRO A 45 -17.62 -17.47 9.61
CA PRO A 45 -18.35 -16.23 9.35
C PRO A 45 -19.44 -15.90 10.39
N ASP A 46 -20.08 -16.92 10.95
CA ASP A 46 -21.04 -16.83 12.06
C ASP A 46 -20.36 -16.29 13.34
N ALA A 47 -19.18 -16.81 13.68
CA ALA A 47 -18.37 -16.30 14.78
C ALA A 47 -17.90 -14.87 14.53
N MET A 48 -17.51 -14.50 13.30
CA MET A 48 -17.14 -13.12 12.94
C MET A 48 -18.31 -12.15 13.16
N LEU A 49 -19.50 -12.50 12.68
CA LEU A 49 -20.71 -11.69 12.83
C LEU A 49 -21.08 -11.54 14.31
N ALA A 50 -21.03 -12.64 15.07
CA ALA A 50 -21.27 -12.63 16.50
C ALA A 50 -20.23 -11.79 17.28
N ILE A 51 -18.94 -11.86 16.95
CA ILE A 51 -17.88 -11.01 17.54
C ILE A 51 -18.13 -9.52 17.27
N LEU A 52 -18.57 -9.16 16.05
CA LEU A 52 -18.87 -7.78 15.69
C LEU A 52 -20.11 -7.24 16.44
N LEU A 53 -21.17 -8.04 16.53
CA LEU A 53 -22.44 -7.68 17.17
C LEU A 53 -22.36 -7.66 18.70
N ARG A 54 -21.43 -8.43 19.29
CA ARG A 54 -21.21 -8.42 20.74
C ARG A 54 -20.83 -7.03 21.26
N LYS A 55 -20.08 -6.24 20.48
CA LYS A 55 -19.71 -4.85 20.81
C LYS A 55 -20.91 -3.90 20.81
N THR A 56 -21.97 -4.20 20.06
CA THR A 56 -23.19 -3.39 20.01
C THR A 56 -24.25 -3.83 21.04
N GLY A 57 -23.92 -4.82 21.88
CA GLY A 57 -24.82 -5.35 22.91
C GLY A 57 -25.73 -6.48 22.44
N ILE A 58 -25.62 -6.92 21.18
CA ILE A 58 -26.39 -8.03 20.63
C ILE A 58 -25.61 -9.32 20.86
N VAL A 59 -26.16 -10.23 21.67
CA VAL A 59 -25.55 -11.54 21.94
C VAL A 59 -26.17 -12.57 21.01
N ILE A 60 -25.34 -13.17 20.16
CA ILE A 60 -25.71 -14.35 19.38
C ILE A 60 -25.07 -15.56 20.08
N ASP A 61 -25.87 -16.59 20.30
CA ASP A 61 -25.43 -17.83 20.94
C ASP A 61 -24.58 -18.67 19.96
N VAL A 62 -23.31 -18.29 19.84
CA VAL A 62 -22.30 -18.99 19.03
C VAL A 62 -21.11 -19.29 19.95
N PRO A 63 -20.58 -20.53 19.95
CA PRO A 63 -19.41 -20.88 20.75
C PRO A 63 -18.17 -20.16 20.22
N ILE A 64 -17.80 -19.04 20.87
CA ILE A 64 -16.61 -18.24 20.55
C ILE A 64 -15.62 -18.36 21.70
N SER A 65 -14.39 -18.78 21.39
CA SER A 65 -13.32 -18.75 22.39
C SER A 65 -12.77 -17.34 22.57
N VAL A 66 -12.32 -17.02 23.78
CA VAL A 66 -11.66 -15.73 24.11
C VAL A 66 -10.45 -15.48 23.18
N GLN A 67 -9.75 -16.55 22.80
CA GLN A 67 -8.61 -16.48 21.87
C GLN A 67 -9.03 -16.08 20.46
N GLN A 68 -10.14 -16.61 19.93
CA GLN A 68 -10.68 -16.22 18.62
C GLN A 68 -11.08 -14.75 18.58
N GLU A 69 -11.75 -14.26 19.62
CA GLU A 69 -12.16 -12.86 19.75
C GLU A 69 -10.94 -11.93 19.82
N ALA A 70 -9.93 -12.28 20.61
CA ALA A 70 -8.68 -11.52 20.70
C ALA A 70 -7.95 -11.46 19.35
N ILE A 71 -7.73 -12.60 18.69
CA ILE A 71 -7.04 -12.67 17.39
C ILE A 71 -7.77 -11.83 16.34
N PHE A 72 -9.11 -11.89 16.31
CA PHE A 72 -9.92 -11.13 15.38
C PHE A 72 -9.67 -9.61 15.55
N TRP A 73 -9.76 -9.10 16.77
CA TRP A 73 -9.68 -7.65 17.04
C TRP A 73 -8.25 -7.09 17.05
N THR A 74 -7.28 -7.81 17.59
CA THR A 74 -5.94 -7.25 17.84
C THR A 74 -4.93 -7.55 16.74
N ILE A 75 -5.16 -8.62 15.97
CA ILE A 75 -4.21 -9.07 14.93
C ILE A 75 -4.81 -8.91 13.54
N ARG A 76 -6.00 -9.48 13.30
CA ARG A 76 -6.52 -9.62 11.93
C ARG A 76 -7.19 -8.37 11.41
N LEU A 77 -8.14 -7.82 12.15
CA LEU A 77 -8.88 -6.64 11.69
C LEU A 77 -7.94 -5.45 11.42
N PRO A 78 -6.93 -5.14 12.27
CA PRO A 78 -5.97 -4.09 11.97
C PRO A 78 -5.15 -4.38 10.71
N ARG A 79 -4.72 -5.64 10.50
CA ARG A 79 -3.94 -6.05 9.32
C ARG A 79 -4.76 -5.95 8.03
N VAL A 80 -6.02 -6.37 8.05
CA VAL A 80 -6.94 -6.26 6.90
C VAL A 80 -7.21 -4.79 6.60
N ALA A 81 -7.48 -3.97 7.62
CA ALA A 81 -7.68 -2.54 7.46
C ALA A 81 -6.44 -1.85 6.83
N LEU A 82 -5.23 -2.17 7.31
CA LEU A 82 -3.99 -1.69 6.72
C LEU A 82 -3.83 -2.14 5.26
N GLY A 83 -4.18 -3.39 4.93
CA GLY A 83 -4.14 -3.89 3.56
C GLY A 83 -5.09 -3.14 2.62
N VAL A 84 -6.32 -2.84 3.07
CA VAL A 84 -7.28 -2.04 2.30
C VAL A 84 -6.77 -0.62 2.09
N LEU A 85 -6.26 0.03 3.14
CA LEU A 85 -5.74 1.40 3.06
C LEU A 85 -4.50 1.49 2.16
N ALA A 86 -3.56 0.55 2.29
CA ALA A 86 -2.36 0.50 1.44
C ALA A 86 -2.74 0.24 -0.02
N GLY A 87 -3.64 -0.71 -0.29
CA GLY A 87 -4.13 -0.98 -1.64
C GLY A 87 -4.83 0.23 -2.28
N ALA A 88 -5.67 0.93 -1.51
CA ALA A 88 -6.32 2.15 -1.96
C ALA A 88 -5.30 3.27 -2.26
N ALA A 89 -4.31 3.47 -1.39
CA ALA A 89 -3.26 4.46 -1.59
C ALA A 89 -2.43 4.18 -2.86
N LEU A 90 -2.03 2.92 -3.08
CA LEU A 90 -1.31 2.49 -4.28
C LEU A 90 -2.16 2.67 -5.56
N ALA A 91 -3.44 2.30 -5.51
CA ALA A 91 -4.34 2.46 -6.65
C ALA A 91 -4.55 3.93 -7.03
N VAL A 92 -4.78 4.81 -6.04
CA VAL A 92 -4.93 6.26 -6.27
C VAL A 92 -3.61 6.85 -6.78
N SER A 93 -2.47 6.51 -6.17
CA SER A 93 -1.17 7.00 -6.61
C SER A 93 -0.85 6.58 -8.04
N GLY A 94 -1.13 5.32 -8.41
CA GLY A 94 -0.97 4.81 -9.76
C GLY A 94 -1.85 5.56 -10.77
N ALA A 95 -3.14 5.72 -10.48
CA ALA A 95 -4.06 6.45 -11.34
C ALA A 95 -3.66 7.93 -11.53
N LEU A 96 -3.18 8.59 -10.47
CA LEU A 96 -2.70 9.96 -10.52
C LEU A 96 -1.45 10.09 -11.40
N LEU A 97 -0.44 9.24 -11.20
CA LEU A 97 0.80 9.31 -11.97
C LEU A 97 0.58 8.94 -13.44
N GLN A 98 -0.23 7.93 -13.72
CA GLN A 98 -0.61 7.59 -15.09
C GLN A 98 -1.37 8.75 -15.76
N GLY A 99 -2.21 9.47 -15.02
CA GLY A 99 -2.90 10.67 -15.49
C GLY A 99 -1.96 11.86 -15.77
N VAL A 100 -1.04 12.14 -14.85
CA VAL A 100 -0.07 13.25 -14.97
C VAL A 100 0.91 13.00 -16.12
N PHE A 101 1.48 11.80 -16.20
CA PHE A 101 2.44 11.44 -17.24
C PHE A 101 1.78 11.05 -18.56
N ARG A 102 0.46 10.87 -18.58
CA ARG A 102 -0.29 10.34 -19.73
C ARG A 102 0.35 9.07 -20.28
N ASN A 103 0.88 8.24 -19.38
CA ASN A 103 1.61 7.03 -19.70
C ASN A 103 1.05 5.88 -18.85
N PRO A 104 0.39 4.88 -19.47
CA PRO A 104 -0.18 3.75 -18.73
C PRO A 104 0.88 2.86 -18.06
N LEU A 105 2.15 3.00 -18.43
CA LEU A 105 3.28 2.29 -17.81
C LEU A 105 3.88 3.04 -16.61
N ALA A 106 3.36 4.22 -16.27
CA ALA A 106 3.84 4.96 -15.10
C ALA A 106 3.43 4.24 -13.81
N ASP A 107 4.41 4.03 -12.93
CA ASP A 107 4.25 3.40 -11.62
C ASP A 107 4.88 4.28 -10.54
N PRO A 108 4.24 4.43 -9.36
CA PRO A 108 4.77 5.22 -8.25
C PRO A 108 6.12 4.78 -7.71
N GLY A 109 6.52 3.52 -7.87
CA GLY A 109 7.85 3.04 -7.51
C GLY A 109 8.97 3.61 -8.38
N LEU A 110 8.66 4.09 -9.60
CA LEU A 110 9.68 4.58 -10.55
C LEU A 110 10.33 5.90 -10.13
N ILE A 111 9.69 6.67 -9.24
CA ILE A 111 10.19 7.99 -8.80
C ILE A 111 11.06 7.89 -7.53
N GLY A 112 11.50 6.69 -7.16
CA GLY A 112 12.44 6.46 -6.06
C GLY A 112 11.84 6.47 -4.66
N VAL A 113 10.51 6.59 -4.51
CA VAL A 113 9.86 6.62 -3.19
C VAL A 113 10.10 5.31 -2.42
N SER A 114 9.96 4.17 -3.10
CA SER A 114 10.07 2.84 -2.49
C SER A 114 11.50 2.51 -2.09
N SER A 115 12.47 2.88 -2.94
CA SER A 115 13.90 2.63 -2.67
C SER A 115 14.44 3.53 -1.56
N GLY A 116 14.01 4.81 -1.52
CA GLY A 116 14.30 5.72 -0.41
C GLY A 116 13.71 5.23 0.91
N ALA A 117 12.46 4.78 0.90
CA ALA A 117 11.80 4.24 2.08
C ALA A 117 12.48 2.95 2.59
N ALA A 118 12.82 2.04 1.67
CA ALA A 118 13.54 0.82 2.00
C ALA A 118 14.92 1.11 2.61
N LEU A 119 15.69 2.03 2.01
CA LEU A 119 17.00 2.40 2.53
C LEU A 119 16.90 3.00 3.95
N GLY A 120 15.91 3.85 4.20
CA GLY A 120 15.67 4.41 5.54
C GLY A 120 15.30 3.35 6.58
N ALA A 121 14.43 2.40 6.21
CA ALA A 121 14.08 1.27 7.08
C ALA A 121 15.29 0.40 7.40
N VAL A 122 16.08 0.03 6.38
CA VAL A 122 17.29 -0.79 6.53
C VAL A 122 18.33 -0.05 7.38
N ALA A 123 18.53 1.26 7.16
CA ALA A 123 19.44 2.05 7.97
C ALA A 123 19.02 2.05 9.46
N VAL A 124 17.73 2.17 9.76
CA VAL A 124 17.23 2.09 11.14
C VAL A 124 17.53 0.72 11.76
N ILE A 125 17.27 -0.36 11.03
CA ILE A 125 17.47 -1.73 11.50
C ILE A 125 18.96 -2.01 11.75
N VAL A 126 19.81 -1.73 10.77
CA VAL A 126 21.25 -2.06 10.80
C VAL A 126 22.03 -1.16 11.74
N LEU A 127 21.65 0.12 11.86
CA LEU A 127 22.31 1.04 12.80
C LEU A 127 21.70 0.98 14.21
N GLY A 128 20.67 0.17 14.44
CA GLY A 128 20.03 0.01 15.75
C GLY A 128 19.35 1.27 16.29
N ILE A 129 18.86 2.14 15.40
CA ILE A 129 18.25 3.42 15.78
C ILE A 129 16.87 3.14 16.38
N SER A 130 16.63 3.59 17.63
CA SER A 130 15.39 3.28 18.36
C SER A 130 14.82 4.48 19.13
N SER A 131 15.19 5.70 18.74
CA SER A 131 14.87 6.95 19.45
C SER A 131 13.38 7.22 19.69
N LEU A 132 12.49 6.70 18.84
CA LEU A 132 11.02 6.86 18.93
C LEU A 132 10.28 5.52 19.13
N GLY A 133 10.98 4.48 19.61
CA GLY A 133 10.42 3.13 19.79
C GLY A 133 9.84 2.58 18.49
N LEU A 134 8.63 2.02 18.55
CA LEU A 134 7.92 1.40 17.41
C LEU A 134 7.69 2.36 16.22
N MET A 135 7.73 3.69 16.46
CA MET A 135 7.53 4.68 15.40
C MET A 135 8.82 5.04 14.65
N THR A 136 10.00 4.64 15.15
CA THR A 136 11.28 5.00 14.54
C THR A 136 11.39 4.50 13.10
N LEU A 137 11.10 3.21 12.89
CA LEU A 137 11.17 2.56 11.58
C LEU A 137 10.16 3.15 10.57
N PRO A 138 8.85 3.23 10.85
CA PRO A 138 7.90 3.77 9.88
C PRO A 138 8.14 5.26 9.59
N LEU A 139 8.57 6.06 10.58
CA LEU A 139 8.89 7.47 10.35
C LEU A 139 10.15 7.63 9.51
N ALA A 140 11.20 6.85 9.77
CA ALA A 140 12.41 6.88 8.95
C ALA A 140 12.09 6.50 7.49
N ALA A 141 11.37 5.39 7.27
CA ALA A 141 10.95 4.96 5.94
C ALA A 141 10.11 6.03 5.23
N PHE A 142 9.17 6.66 5.93
CA PHE A 142 8.35 7.72 5.37
C PHE A 142 9.17 8.96 4.99
N LEU A 143 10.04 9.43 5.90
CA LEU A 143 10.84 10.63 5.71
C LEU A 143 11.87 10.45 4.59
N THR A 144 12.59 9.32 4.56
CA THR A 144 13.57 9.06 3.51
C THR A 144 12.90 8.83 2.16
N GLY A 145 11.78 8.10 2.10
CA GLY A 145 11.00 7.94 0.87
C GLY A 145 10.52 9.28 0.31
N THR A 146 9.95 10.13 1.16
CA THR A 146 9.49 11.48 0.79
C THR A 146 10.66 12.36 0.34
N ALA A 147 11.78 12.34 1.06
CA ALA A 147 12.97 13.09 0.71
C ALA A 147 13.55 12.65 -0.65
N THR A 148 13.60 11.34 -0.92
CA THR A 148 14.05 10.80 -2.20
C THR A 148 13.14 11.26 -3.34
N THR A 149 11.81 11.14 -3.19
CA THR A 149 10.88 11.61 -4.23
C THR A 149 11.01 13.11 -4.48
N PHE A 150 11.13 13.92 -3.43
CA PHE A 150 11.33 15.36 -3.56
C PHE A 150 12.65 15.67 -4.29
N PHE A 151 13.72 14.95 -3.98
CA PHE A 151 15.01 15.10 -4.64
C PHE A 151 14.95 14.74 -6.12
N VAL A 152 14.34 13.59 -6.49
CA VAL A 152 14.12 13.19 -7.89
C VAL A 152 13.34 14.25 -8.64
N TYR A 153 12.24 14.72 -8.04
CA TYR A 153 11.36 15.71 -8.65
C TYR A 153 12.10 17.03 -8.92
N ARG A 154 12.91 17.50 -7.96
CA ARG A 154 13.72 18.72 -8.10
C ARG A 154 14.76 18.60 -9.20
N LEU A 155 15.42 17.45 -9.32
CA LEU A 155 16.43 17.22 -10.36
C LEU A 155 15.82 17.08 -11.76
N ALA A 156 14.58 16.60 -11.84
CA ALA A 156 13.83 16.47 -13.09
C ALA A 156 13.19 17.78 -13.58
N GLN A 157 13.21 18.86 -12.78
CA GLN A 157 12.71 20.16 -13.21
C GLN A 157 13.75 20.90 -14.06
N ARG A 158 13.36 21.28 -15.27
CA ARG A 158 14.15 22.15 -16.15
C ARG A 158 13.28 23.30 -16.65
N HIS A 159 13.69 24.55 -16.39
CA HIS A 159 12.91 25.76 -16.73
C HIS A 159 11.46 25.75 -16.22
N GLY A 160 11.22 25.21 -15.01
CA GLY A 160 9.88 25.13 -14.41
C GLY A 160 8.97 24.06 -15.02
N ARG A 161 9.46 23.23 -15.96
CA ARG A 161 8.73 22.08 -16.51
C ARG A 161 9.42 20.80 -16.06
N THR A 162 8.63 19.80 -15.69
CA THR A 162 9.15 18.47 -15.35
C THR A 162 9.37 17.68 -16.63
N ASP A 163 10.62 17.29 -16.90
CA ASP A 163 10.92 16.39 -18.00
C ASP A 163 10.78 14.94 -17.52
N VAL A 164 9.81 14.22 -18.10
CA VAL A 164 9.49 12.83 -17.74
C VAL A 164 10.67 11.90 -18.02
N ALA A 165 11.43 12.13 -19.10
CA ALA A 165 12.59 11.30 -19.42
C ALA A 165 13.69 11.46 -18.36
N THR A 166 14.01 12.71 -18.01
CA THR A 166 14.96 13.00 -16.92
C THR A 166 14.48 12.44 -15.58
N LEU A 167 13.18 12.55 -15.27
CA LEU A 167 12.61 12.00 -14.04
C LEU A 167 12.81 10.48 -13.93
N LEU A 168 12.57 9.75 -15.02
CA LEU A 168 12.78 8.30 -15.07
C LEU A 168 14.26 7.92 -14.96
N LEU A 169 15.15 8.63 -15.64
CA LEU A 169 16.60 8.38 -15.58
C LEU A 169 17.16 8.64 -14.17
N VAL A 170 16.76 9.73 -13.54
CA VAL A 170 17.16 10.06 -12.16
C VAL A 170 16.60 9.03 -11.17
N GLY A 171 15.33 8.65 -11.33
CA GLY A 171 14.70 7.61 -10.52
C GLY A 171 15.43 6.27 -10.61
N LEU A 172 15.80 5.85 -11.82
CA LEU A 172 16.58 4.63 -12.06
C LEU A 172 17.96 4.71 -11.39
N ALA A 173 18.67 5.84 -11.54
CA ALA A 173 19.97 6.04 -10.91
C ALA A 173 19.88 5.96 -9.38
N LEU A 174 18.90 6.63 -8.76
CA LEU A 174 18.70 6.57 -7.32
C LEU A 174 18.27 5.18 -6.83
N ASN A 175 17.45 4.46 -7.59
CA ASN A 175 17.09 3.09 -7.27
C ASN A 175 18.34 2.19 -7.23
N ALA A 176 19.25 2.34 -8.19
CA ALA A 176 20.52 1.62 -8.20
C ALA A 176 21.41 1.98 -7.01
N MET A 177 21.56 3.28 -6.71
CA MET A 177 22.34 3.75 -5.56
C MET A 177 21.76 3.27 -4.22
N ALA A 178 20.44 3.37 -4.04
CA ALA A 178 19.74 2.91 -2.85
C ALA A 178 19.81 1.39 -2.71
N GLY A 179 19.73 0.64 -3.82
CA GLY A 179 19.95 -0.80 -3.85
C GLY A 179 21.37 -1.19 -3.43
N ALA A 180 22.39 -0.49 -3.94
CA ALA A 180 23.78 -0.71 -3.54
C ALA A 180 24.02 -0.39 -2.05
N ALA A 181 23.47 0.72 -1.56
CA ALA A 181 23.57 1.10 -0.15
C ALA A 181 22.83 0.12 0.75
N THR A 182 21.64 -0.33 0.34
CA THR A 182 20.89 -1.39 1.03
C THR A 182 21.71 -2.67 1.09
N GLY A 183 22.29 -3.11 -0.03
CA GLY A 183 23.14 -4.30 -0.09
C GLY A 183 24.37 -4.19 0.82
N LEU A 184 25.02 -3.03 0.85
CA LEU A 184 26.14 -2.78 1.77
C LEU A 184 25.71 -2.85 3.24
N LEU A 185 24.59 -2.22 3.60
CA LEU A 185 24.07 -2.27 4.97
C LEU A 185 23.70 -3.69 5.37
N THR A 186 23.04 -4.43 4.48
CA THR A 186 22.69 -5.84 4.70
C THR A 186 23.94 -6.72 4.86
N TYR A 187 25.01 -6.46 4.10
CA TYR A 187 26.29 -7.17 4.25
C TYR A 187 26.94 -6.92 5.61
N LEU A 188 26.81 -5.69 6.14
CA LEU A 188 27.33 -5.32 7.45
C LEU A 188 26.44 -5.73 8.62
N ALA A 189 25.23 -6.22 8.34
CA ALA A 189 24.22 -6.54 9.36
C ALA A 189 24.44 -7.92 9.98
N ASP A 190 24.19 -8.03 11.28
CA ASP A 190 24.18 -9.31 12.00
C ASP A 190 22.88 -10.10 11.75
N ASP A 191 22.92 -11.42 11.94
CA ASP A 191 21.78 -12.35 11.77
C ASP A 191 20.50 -11.92 12.52
N ALA A 192 20.66 -11.25 13.67
CA ALA A 192 19.55 -10.73 14.46
C ALA A 192 18.83 -9.55 13.78
N GLN A 193 19.58 -8.72 13.04
CA GLN A 193 19.06 -7.55 12.32
C GLN A 193 18.36 -7.97 11.01
N LEU A 194 18.71 -9.13 10.44
CA LEU A 194 18.05 -9.66 9.24
C LEU A 194 16.69 -10.34 9.54
N ARG A 195 16.42 -10.67 10.81
CA ARG A 195 15.22 -11.41 11.25
C ARG A 195 14.19 -10.54 11.99
N SER A 196 14.50 -9.28 12.27
CA SER A 196 13.62 -8.31 12.95
C SER A 196 12.66 -7.64 11.98
#